data_AF-A0A1K1ME23-F1
#
_entry.id   AF-A0A1K1ME23-F1
#
_cell.length_a   1.000
_cell.length_b   1.000
_cell.length_c   1.000
_cell.angle_alpha   90.00
_cell.angle_beta   90.00
_cell.angle_gamma   90.00
#
_symmetry.space_group_name_H-M   'P 1'
#
loop_
_entity.id
_entity.type
_entity.pdbx_description
1 polymer ?
#
loop_
_entity_poly.entity_id
_entity_poly.type
_entity_poly.pdbx_seq_one_letter_code
_entity_poly.pdbx_strand_id
1 'polypeptide(L)'
;MKGKRFFLICATLALIAVGSRGDLHAMDMNRAIRDARSAADYDALARYYEDAAAEMDARVEEHEALLQQYDAYAHRYGHQASSLRMNCSALIDAYRLAADLNRNMARSLRQLTATQ
;
A
#
# COMPACT_ATOMS: atom_id res chain seq x y z
N MET A 1 -13.33 19.11 18.07
CA MET A 1 -13.94 18.25 17.01
C MET A 1 -13.39 18.73 15.67
N LYS A 2 -12.53 17.99 14.96
CA LYS A 2 -12.92 17.17 13.79
C LYS A 2 -11.71 16.33 13.32
N GLY A 3 -11.03 15.64 14.24
CA GLY A 3 -10.01 14.62 13.93
C GLY A 3 -10.60 13.31 13.38
N LYS A 4 -11.74 13.37 12.69
CA LYS A 4 -12.51 12.19 12.25
C LYS A 4 -12.49 12.00 10.73
N ARG A 5 -11.74 12.84 10.00
CA ARG A 5 -11.59 12.76 8.54
C ARG A 5 -10.25 12.15 8.10
N PHE A 6 -9.25 12.06 8.98
CA PHE A 6 -7.96 11.44 8.65
C PHE A 6 -8.04 9.91 8.61
N PHE A 7 -8.94 9.32 9.38
CA PHE A 7 -9.10 7.86 9.48
C PHE A 7 -9.87 7.22 8.33
N LEU A 8 -10.42 8.02 7.42
CA LEU A 8 -11.25 7.53 6.31
C LEU A 8 -10.51 7.47 4.96
N ILE A 9 -9.25 7.92 4.89
CA ILE A 9 -8.47 7.90 3.65
C ILE A 9 -7.59 6.64 3.54
N CYS A 10 -7.27 5.97 4.66
CA CYS A 10 -6.53 4.70 4.61
C CYS A 10 -7.37 3.49 4.15
N ALA A 11 -8.70 3.61 4.07
CA ALA A 11 -9.59 2.48 3.78
C ALA A 11 -9.96 2.33 2.29
N THR A 12 -9.63 3.30 1.42
CA THR A 12 -10.08 3.30 0.02
C THR A 12 -9.01 2.96 -1.00
N LEU A 13 -7.73 2.87 -0.62
CA LEU A 13 -6.66 2.37 -1.50
C LEU A 13 -6.58 0.83 -1.52
N ALA A 14 -7.59 0.15 -0.94
CA ALA A 14 -7.73 -1.31 -0.96
C ALA A 14 -8.58 -1.83 -2.14
N LEU A 15 -8.94 -0.98 -3.11
CA LEU A 15 -9.60 -1.40 -4.35
C LEU A 15 -8.66 -1.13 -5.53
N ILE A 16 -7.91 -2.16 -5.92
CA ILE A 16 -7.69 -2.66 -7.30
C ILE A 16 -6.43 -3.55 -7.24
N ALA A 17 -6.67 -4.80 -6.83
CA ALA A 17 -5.86 -5.93 -7.26
C ALA A 17 -6.84 -7.09 -7.47
N VAL A 18 -7.46 -7.11 -8.65
CA VAL A 18 -8.13 -8.33 -9.13
C VAL A 18 -7.01 -9.30 -9.48
N GLY A 19 -6.61 -10.06 -8.47
CA GLY A 19 -5.59 -11.09 -8.55
C GLY A 19 -5.82 -12.03 -7.39
N SER A 20 -6.44 -13.17 -7.66
CA SER A 20 -6.78 -14.23 -6.72
C SER A 20 -5.61 -14.58 -5.78
N ARG A 21 -5.62 -14.02 -4.57
CA ARG A 21 -4.94 -14.53 -3.37
C ARG A 21 -6.00 -14.50 -2.27
N GLY A 22 -6.46 -15.69 -1.90
CA GLY A 22 -7.69 -15.91 -1.16
C GLY A 22 -7.81 -15.08 0.12
N ASP A 23 -9.02 -14.56 0.34
CA ASP A 23 -9.71 -14.33 1.63
C ASP A 23 -8.96 -13.70 2.82
N LEU A 24 -7.75 -13.16 2.63
CA LEU A 24 -7.01 -12.38 3.63
C LEU A 24 -7.32 -10.89 3.56
N HIS A 25 -7.83 -10.41 2.42
CA HIS A 25 -8.13 -8.99 2.20
C HIS A 25 -9.33 -8.47 3.02
N ALA A 26 -10.09 -9.39 3.62
CA ALA A 26 -11.17 -9.09 4.57
C ALA A 26 -10.99 -9.76 5.93
N MET A 27 -9.81 -10.31 6.24
CA MET A 27 -9.53 -10.76 7.60
C MET A 27 -9.28 -9.51 8.45
N ASP A 28 -10.05 -9.33 9.53
CA ASP A 28 -9.80 -8.26 10.50
C ASP A 28 -8.35 -8.37 10.95
N MET A 29 -7.50 -7.49 10.45
CA MET A 29 -6.07 -7.60 10.62
C MET A 29 -5.66 -7.45 12.08
N ASN A 30 -6.44 -6.71 12.86
CA ASN A 30 -6.29 -6.66 14.31
C ASN A 30 -6.61 -8.02 14.94
N ARG A 31 -7.54 -8.79 14.37
CA ARG A 31 -7.81 -10.17 14.78
C ARG A 31 -6.63 -11.08 14.43
N ALA A 32 -6.08 -10.99 13.23
CA ALA A 32 -4.91 -11.78 12.81
C ALA A 32 -3.71 -11.60 13.77
N ILE A 33 -3.40 -10.35 14.13
CA ILE A 33 -2.33 -10.03 15.09
C ILE A 33 -2.65 -10.55 16.50
N ARG A 34 -3.91 -10.44 16.94
CA ARG A 34 -4.36 -10.94 18.25
C ARG A 34 -4.38 -12.46 18.33
N ASP A 35 -4.62 -13.15 17.23
CA ASP A 35 -4.79 -14.60 17.17
C ASP A 35 -3.48 -15.33 16.83
N ALA A 36 -2.43 -14.60 16.41
CA ALA A 36 -1.09 -15.15 16.33
C ALA A 36 -0.64 -15.67 17.70
N ARG A 37 -0.23 -16.94 17.76
CA ARG A 37 0.18 -17.64 18.99
C ARG A 37 1.59 -18.20 18.90
N SER A 38 2.16 -18.26 17.71
CA SER A 38 3.48 -18.82 17.46
C SER A 38 4.37 -17.86 16.66
N ALA A 39 5.69 -18.04 16.77
CA ALA A 39 6.65 -17.32 15.93
C ALA A 39 6.39 -17.52 14.43
N ALA A 40 5.90 -18.69 14.03
CA ALA A 40 5.53 -18.99 12.65
C ALA A 40 4.32 -18.16 12.17
N ASP A 41 3.33 -17.91 13.03
CA ASP A 41 2.17 -17.07 12.68
C ASP A 41 2.59 -15.62 12.44
N TYR A 42 3.45 -15.08 13.31
CA TYR A 42 3.98 -13.73 13.17
C TYR A 42 4.91 -13.59 11.95
N ASP A 43 5.72 -14.61 11.61
CA ASP A 43 6.54 -14.61 10.40
C ASP A 43 5.69 -14.65 9.13
N ALA A 44 4.65 -15.50 9.10
CA ALA A 44 3.71 -15.54 7.98
C ALA A 44 3.03 -14.19 7.77
N LEU A 45 2.63 -13.52 8.86
CA LEU A 45 2.03 -12.19 8.79
C LEU A 45 3.04 -11.13 8.35
N ALA A 46 4.30 -11.20 8.81
CA ALA A 46 5.35 -10.29 8.37
C ALA A 46 5.61 -10.41 6.86
N ARG A 47 5.67 -11.63 6.32
CA ARG A 47 5.83 -11.88 4.88
C ARG A 47 4.67 -11.31 4.07
N TYR A 48 3.43 -11.48 4.55
CA TYR A 48 2.27 -10.88 3.88
C TYR A 48 2.42 -9.36 3.73
N TYR A 49 2.87 -8.67 4.78
CA TYR A 49 3.12 -7.24 4.74
C TYR A 49 4.30 -6.85 3.84
N GLU A 50 5.32 -7.71 3.72
CA GLU A 50 6.44 -7.48 2.80
C GLU A 50 6.01 -7.63 1.34
N ASP A 51 5.22 -8.66 1.04
CA ASP A 51 4.67 -8.86 -0.30
C ASP A 51 3.75 -7.68 -0.68
N ALA A 52 2.93 -7.21 0.26
CA ALA A 52 2.10 -6.02 0.05
C ALA A 52 2.95 -4.77 -0.20
N ALA A 53 4.05 -4.57 0.54
CA ALA A 53 4.97 -3.45 0.30
C ALA A 53 5.61 -3.52 -1.09
N ALA A 54 6.06 -4.70 -1.51
CA ALA A 54 6.65 -4.92 -2.82
C ALA A 54 5.64 -4.67 -3.97
N GLU A 55 4.37 -5.03 -3.77
CA GLU A 55 3.31 -4.68 -4.72
C GLU A 55 3.13 -3.16 -4.82
N MET A 56 3.16 -2.44 -3.69
CA MET A 56 3.05 -0.97 -3.71
C MET A 56 4.27 -0.32 -4.40
N ASP A 57 5.48 -0.86 -4.22
CA ASP A 57 6.67 -0.38 -4.93
C ASP A 57 6.53 -0.56 -6.45
N ALA A 58 6.04 -1.72 -6.90
CA ALA A 58 5.78 -1.95 -8.32
C ALA A 58 4.76 -0.95 -8.89
N ARG A 59 3.76 -0.56 -8.09
CA ARG A 59 2.81 0.50 -8.48
C ARG A 59 3.47 1.87 -8.54
N VAL A 60 4.40 2.18 -7.63
CA VAL A 60 5.20 3.42 -7.71
C VAL A 60 5.96 3.47 -9.04
N GLU A 61 6.67 2.41 -9.40
CA GLU A 61 7.43 2.34 -10.65
C GLU A 61 6.53 2.51 -11.89
N GLU A 62 5.37 1.84 -11.90
CA GLU A 62 4.36 1.97 -12.97
C GLU A 62 3.91 3.43 -13.14
N HIS A 63 3.60 4.11 -12.03
CA HIS A 63 3.10 5.48 -12.06
C HIS A 63 4.21 6.50 -12.32
N GLU A 64 5.44 6.26 -11.89
CA GLU A 64 6.59 7.09 -12.27
C GLU A 64 6.83 7.03 -13.80
N ALA A 65 6.71 5.86 -14.40
CA ALA A 65 6.79 5.71 -15.85
C ALA A 65 5.64 6.44 -16.58
N LEU A 66 4.41 6.39 -16.05
CA LEU A 66 3.27 7.14 -16.59
C LEU A 66 3.47 8.66 -16.46
N LEU A 67 3.98 9.13 -15.31
CA LEU A 67 4.26 10.55 -15.09
C LEU A 67 5.28 11.08 -16.11
N GLN A 68 6.35 10.31 -16.37
CA GLN A 68 7.32 10.63 -17.41
C GLN A 68 6.69 10.72 -18.80
N GLN A 69 5.73 9.85 -19.13
CA GLN A 69 5.00 9.94 -20.40
C GLN A 69 4.12 11.20 -20.47
N TYR A 70 3.43 11.55 -19.38
CA TYR A 70 2.61 12.75 -19.32
C TYR A 70 3.45 14.03 -19.47
N ASP A 71 4.66 14.05 -18.92
CA ASP A 71 5.59 15.16 -19.09
C ASP A 71 6.20 15.21 -20.50
N ALA A 72 6.64 14.08 -21.04
CA ALA A 72 7.26 14.02 -22.37
C ALA A 72 6.27 14.33 -23.51
N TYR A 73 5.01 13.91 -23.37
CA TYR A 73 4.00 14.01 -24.42
C TYR A 73 2.80 14.87 -24.00
N ALA A 74 3.02 15.93 -23.22
CA ALA A 74 1.94 16.80 -22.73
C ALA A 74 0.99 17.30 -23.83
N HIS A 75 1.52 17.56 -25.04
CA HIS A 75 0.73 17.96 -26.22
C HIS A 75 -0.33 16.93 -26.63
N ARG A 76 -0.10 15.63 -26.39
CA ARG A 76 -1.04 14.54 -26.70
C ARG A 76 -2.27 14.55 -25.79
N TYR A 77 -2.11 15.04 -24.56
CA TYR A 77 -3.15 15.05 -23.54
C TYR A 77 -3.88 16.42 -23.45
N GLY A 78 -3.35 17.44 -24.12
CA GLY A 78 -3.96 18.77 -24.20
C GLY A 78 -4.25 19.35 -22.81
N HIS A 79 -5.47 19.86 -22.62
CA HIS A 79 -5.89 20.46 -21.35
C HIS A 79 -5.90 19.49 -20.16
N GLN A 80 -5.91 18.17 -20.40
CA GLN A 80 -5.94 17.17 -19.33
C GLN A 80 -4.55 16.85 -18.77
N ALA A 81 -3.47 17.24 -19.46
CA ALA A 81 -2.10 16.92 -19.05
C ALA A 81 -1.79 17.32 -17.61
N SER A 82 -2.25 18.49 -17.17
CA SER A 82 -2.04 18.96 -15.79
C SER A 82 -2.75 18.07 -14.76
N SER A 83 -4.02 17.75 -14.99
CA SER A 83 -4.82 16.90 -14.10
C SER A 83 -4.28 15.48 -14.02
N LEU A 84 -3.83 14.91 -15.15
CA LEU A 84 -3.22 13.58 -15.19
C LEU A 84 -1.92 13.54 -14.37
N ARG A 85 -1.07 14.55 -14.51
CA ARG A 85 0.16 14.66 -13.70
C ARG A 85 -0.15 14.77 -12.21
N MET A 86 -1.06 15.66 -11.81
CA MET A 86 -1.44 15.80 -10.40
C MET A 86 -2.01 14.51 -9.82
N ASN A 87 -2.89 13.83 -10.55
CA ASN A 87 -3.46 12.56 -10.12
C ASN A 87 -2.39 11.47 -9.99
N CYS A 88 -1.50 11.36 -10.99
CA CYS A 88 -0.41 10.39 -10.99
C CYS A 88 0.58 10.63 -9.84
N SER A 89 0.98 11.88 -9.59
CA SER A 89 1.82 12.21 -8.44
C SER A 89 1.15 11.86 -7.11
N ALA A 90 -0.16 12.14 -6.96
CA ALA A 90 -0.89 11.77 -5.75
C ALA A 90 -0.94 10.24 -5.55
N LEU A 91 -1.05 9.45 -6.62
CA LEU A 91 -0.99 7.99 -6.56
C LEU A 91 0.40 7.49 -6.16
N ILE A 92 1.48 8.08 -6.72
CA ILE A 92 2.86 7.77 -6.33
C ILE A 92 3.06 7.99 -4.83
N ASP A 93 2.64 9.14 -4.31
CA ASP A 93 2.77 9.46 -2.88
C ASP A 93 1.96 8.50 -2.00
N ALA A 94 0.74 8.16 -2.43
CA ALA A 94 -0.11 7.21 -1.74
C ALA A 94 0.51 5.80 -1.67
N TYR A 95 1.06 5.31 -2.79
CA TYR A 95 1.71 4.00 -2.83
C TYR A 95 3.01 3.96 -2.03
N ARG A 96 3.82 5.03 -2.06
CA ARG A 96 5.01 5.14 -1.20
C ARG A 96 4.65 5.08 0.28
N LEU A 97 3.65 5.84 0.70
CA LEU A 97 3.15 5.80 2.07
C LEU A 97 2.65 4.40 2.43
N ALA A 98 1.91 3.74 1.54
CA ALA A 98 1.44 2.38 1.76
C ALA A 98 2.61 1.39 1.89
N ALA A 99 3.62 1.45 1.02
CA ALA A 99 4.81 0.60 1.10
C ALA A 99 5.50 0.76 2.47
N ASP A 100 5.69 1.99 2.94
CA ASP A 100 6.34 2.27 4.22
C ASP A 100 5.53 1.76 5.41
N LEU A 101 4.20 1.95 5.41
CA LEU A 101 3.33 1.43 6.46
C LEU A 101 3.37 -0.09 6.52
N ASN A 102 3.34 -0.76 5.37
CA ASN A 102 3.45 -2.22 5.27
C ASN A 102 4.81 -2.72 5.79
N ARG A 103 5.93 -2.10 5.38
CA ARG A 103 7.28 -2.44 5.88
C ARG A 103 7.40 -2.24 7.39
N ASN A 104 6.85 -1.15 7.92
CA ASN A 104 6.87 -0.88 9.36
C ASN A 104 6.09 -1.93 10.15
N MET A 105 4.96 -2.38 9.63
CA MET A 105 4.20 -3.47 10.24
C MET A 105 4.97 -4.79 10.22
N ALA A 106 5.54 -5.18 9.06
CA ALA A 106 6.38 -6.38 8.96
C ALA A 106 7.54 -6.37 9.96
N ARG A 107 8.23 -5.23 10.09
CA ARG A 107 9.31 -5.05 11.08
C ARG A 107 8.80 -5.23 12.51
N SER A 108 7.64 -4.65 12.83
CA SER A 108 7.04 -4.73 14.17
C SER A 108 6.69 -6.17 14.53
N LEU A 109 6.13 -6.93 13.58
CA LEU A 109 5.80 -8.35 13.75
C LEU A 109 7.05 -9.20 13.99
N ARG A 110 8.14 -8.95 13.27
CA ARG A 110 9.41 -9.65 13.49
C ARG A 110 10.04 -9.32 14.85
N GLN A 111 9.93 -8.08 15.31
CA GLN A 111 10.41 -7.71 16.65
C GLN A 111 9.63 -8.46 17.75
N LEU A 112 8.32 -8.66 17.58
CA LEU A 112 7.53 -9.46 18.52
C LEU A 112 8.00 -10.92 18.60
N THR A 113 8.50 -11.49 17.50
CA THR A 113 9.08 -12.85 17.51
C THR A 113 10.47 -12.95 18.13
N ALA A 114 11.27 -11.87 18.07
CA ALA A 114 12.63 -11.87 18.61
C ALA A 114 12.69 -11.68 20.14
N THR A 115 11.54 -11.38 20.77
CA THR A 115 11.44 -11.09 22.21
C THR A 115 10.85 -12.27 23.02
N GLN A 116 10.52 -13.39 22.38
CA GLN A 116 10.07 -14.64 23.03
C GLN A 116 11.14 -15.73 22.91
#